data_AF-L0JIU6-F1
#
_entry.id   AF-L0JIU6-F1
#
_cell.length_a   1.000
_cell.length_b   1.000
_cell.length_c   1.000
_cell.angle_alpha   90.00
_cell.angle_beta   90.00
_cell.angle_gamma   90.00
#
_symmetry.space_group_name_H-M   'P 1'
#
loop_
_entity.id
_entity.type
_entity.pdbx_description
1 polymer ?
#
loop_
_entity_poly.entity_id
_entity_poly.type
_entity_poly.pdbx_seq_one_letter_code
_entity_poly.pdbx_strand_id
1 'polypeptide(L)'
;MAIGVDHVFALAVVVVVLAWIAGAGHLVSLPFRLAAAPGTVVHEFAHKRACDLVGVPVVEVEYFRLGSPAGYVRHGQPDRYRETFVISVAPFLVNTALSFVAFLALAAVATTAADSRSSLEALLELVEVLGGASTPTLALAIGLGWIGLAVGAKAFPSFGDANTLWTRSRAEWRRSPIVLLGVPVVVAIYVVNVLSWLWADLLYAVGIAIVAFAVFGAVGL
;
A
#
# COMPACT_ATOMS: atom_id res chain seq x y z
N MET A 1 30.46 -45.84 10.50
CA MET A 1 29.15 -45.52 9.91
C MET A 1 29.37 -44.44 8.86
N ALA A 2 29.72 -44.85 7.65
CA ALA A 2 30.04 -43.92 6.56
C ALA A 2 28.73 -43.33 6.05
N ILE A 3 28.56 -42.02 6.22
CA ILE A 3 27.51 -41.28 5.52
C ILE A 3 27.86 -41.42 4.03
N GLY A 4 27.10 -42.25 3.31
CA GLY A 4 27.36 -42.53 1.90
C GLY A 4 27.45 -41.23 1.10
N VAL A 5 28.39 -41.18 0.15
CA VAL A 5 28.64 -40.03 -0.74
C VAL A 5 27.34 -39.52 -1.38
N ASP A 6 26.36 -40.41 -1.57
CA ASP A 6 25.02 -40.13 -2.10
C ASP A 6 24.19 -39.19 -1.21
N HIS A 7 24.31 -39.31 0.13
CA HIS A 7 23.59 -38.42 1.06
C HIS A 7 24.23 -37.03 1.13
N VAL A 8 25.56 -36.96 1.03
CA VAL A 8 26.29 -35.69 0.98
C VAL A 8 25.96 -34.95 -0.32
N PHE A 9 25.89 -35.67 -1.44
CA PHE A 9 25.49 -35.12 -2.73
C PHE A 9 24.03 -34.64 -2.73
N ALA A 10 23.09 -35.44 -2.23
CA ALA A 10 21.69 -35.04 -2.11
C ALA A 10 21.50 -33.79 -1.22
N LEU A 11 22.22 -33.72 -0.10
CA LEU A 11 22.20 -32.54 0.77
C LEU A 11 22.75 -31.30 0.06
N ALA A 12 23.86 -31.43 -0.68
CA ALA A 12 24.43 -30.32 -1.44
C ALA A 12 23.47 -29.79 -2.51
N VAL A 13 22.78 -30.67 -3.24
CA VAL A 13 21.77 -30.28 -4.24
C VAL A 13 20.60 -29.54 -3.59
N VAL A 14 20.07 -30.05 -2.47
CA VAL A 14 18.98 -29.38 -1.74
C VAL A 14 19.40 -27.99 -1.26
N VAL A 15 20.61 -27.86 -0.69
CA VAL A 15 21.13 -26.56 -0.24
C VAL A 15 21.28 -25.57 -1.40
N VAL A 16 21.78 -26.01 -2.56
CA VAL A 16 21.93 -25.17 -3.75
C VAL A 16 20.57 -24.75 -4.31
N VAL A 17 19.60 -25.66 -4.36
CA VAL A 17 18.22 -25.34 -4.81
C VAL A 17 17.54 -24.37 -3.86
N LEU A 18 17.66 -24.56 -2.54
CA LEU A 18 17.11 -23.63 -1.54
C LEU A 18 17.80 -22.27 -1.62
N ALA A 19 19.12 -22.22 -1.81
CA ALA A 19 19.87 -20.98 -2.01
C ALA A 19 19.47 -20.28 -3.31
N TRP A 20 19.17 -21.02 -4.38
CA TRP A 20 18.69 -20.49 -5.65
C TRP A 20 17.25 -19.97 -5.54
N ILE A 21 16.34 -20.68 -4.86
CA ILE A 21 14.98 -20.22 -4.59
C ILE A 21 15.00 -18.96 -3.71
N ALA A 22 15.84 -18.93 -2.67
CA ALA A 22 16.02 -17.76 -1.82
C ALA A 22 16.63 -16.59 -2.60
N GLY A 23 17.66 -16.83 -3.42
CA GLY A 23 18.29 -15.83 -4.28
C GLY A 23 17.35 -15.28 -5.36
N ALA A 24 16.58 -16.16 -6.01
CA ALA A 24 15.54 -15.79 -6.96
C ALA A 24 14.42 -14.98 -6.28
N GLY A 25 14.04 -15.36 -5.05
CA GLY A 25 13.10 -14.60 -4.23
C GLY A 25 13.58 -13.17 -3.97
N HIS A 26 14.87 -12.98 -3.68
CA HIS A 26 15.46 -11.65 -3.52
C HIS A 26 15.47 -10.85 -4.83
N LEU A 27 15.86 -11.46 -5.95
CA LEU A 27 15.87 -10.81 -7.26
C LEU A 27 14.47 -10.41 -7.74
N VAL A 28 13.45 -11.22 -7.47
CA VAL A 28 12.05 -10.91 -7.78
C VAL A 28 11.48 -9.84 -6.84
N SER A 29 11.94 -9.79 -5.58
CA SER A 29 11.46 -8.80 -4.61
C SER A 29 11.95 -7.38 -4.88
N LEU A 30 13.11 -7.21 -5.51
CA LEU A 30 13.72 -5.89 -5.72
C LEU A 30 12.87 -5.01 -6.69
N PRO A 31 12.51 -5.47 -7.91
CA PRO A 31 11.64 -4.70 -8.80
C PRO A 31 10.30 -4.36 -8.15
N PHE A 32 9.71 -5.29 -7.40
CA PHE A 32 8.44 -5.05 -6.71
C PHE A 32 8.58 -3.94 -5.65
N ARG A 33 9.66 -3.96 -4.86
CA ARG A 33 9.95 -2.91 -3.86
C ARG A 33 10.19 -1.55 -4.51
N LEU A 34 10.89 -1.51 -5.64
CA LEU A 34 11.12 -0.27 -6.38
C LEU A 34 9.81 0.25 -6.99
N ALA A 35 8.98 -0.61 -7.56
CA ALA A 35 7.68 -0.24 -8.11
C ALA A 35 6.73 0.29 -7.02
N ALA A 36 6.79 -0.24 -5.80
CA ALA A 36 6.00 0.20 -4.65
C ALA A 36 6.66 1.34 -3.84
N ALA A 37 7.87 1.79 -4.22
CA ALA A 37 8.62 2.79 -3.48
C ALA A 37 7.85 4.12 -3.35
N PRO A 38 7.22 4.67 -4.41
CA PRO A 38 6.46 5.92 -4.28
C PRO A 38 5.37 5.84 -3.22
N GLY A 39 4.63 4.72 -3.17
CA GLY A 39 3.60 4.52 -2.14
C GLY A 39 4.16 4.38 -0.73
N THR A 40 5.29 3.69 -0.58
CA THR A 40 5.97 3.59 0.72
C THR A 40 6.43 4.96 1.22
N VAL A 41 7.01 5.79 0.34
CA VAL A 41 7.41 7.16 0.68
C VAL A 41 6.21 7.99 1.13
N VAL A 42 5.10 7.94 0.39
CA VAL A 42 3.87 8.67 0.75
C VAL A 42 3.28 8.17 2.07
N HIS A 43 3.32 6.86 2.32
CA HIS A 43 2.90 6.24 3.58
C HIS A 43 3.68 6.80 4.78
N GLU A 44 5.00 6.71 4.74
CA GLU A 44 5.85 7.19 5.84
C GLU A 44 5.79 8.72 5.97
N PHE A 45 5.62 9.44 4.87
CA PHE A 45 5.39 10.89 4.89
C PHE A 45 4.08 11.26 5.60
N ALA A 46 2.98 10.58 5.28
CA ALA A 46 1.70 10.81 5.93
C ALA A 46 1.77 10.50 7.42
N HIS A 47 2.44 9.41 7.79
CA HIS A 47 2.66 9.02 9.18
C HIS A 47 3.48 10.08 9.94
N LYS A 48 4.60 10.52 9.37
CA LYS A 48 5.46 11.57 9.94
C LYS A 48 4.69 12.87 10.10
N ARG A 49 3.96 13.28 9.07
CA ARG A 49 3.17 14.52 9.09
C ARG A 49 2.08 14.46 10.16
N ALA A 50 1.45 13.31 10.34
CA ALA A 50 0.48 13.11 11.41
C ALA A 50 1.12 13.27 12.79
N CYS A 51 2.32 12.71 13.03
CA CYS A 51 3.07 12.92 14.27
C CYS A 51 3.33 14.41 14.53
N ASP A 52 3.82 15.16 13.52
CA ASP A 52 4.06 16.60 13.66
C ASP A 52 2.78 17.37 14.01
N LEU A 53 1.66 17.02 13.37
CA LEU A 53 0.37 17.70 13.55
C LEU A 53 -0.21 17.51 14.94
N VAL A 54 0.03 16.36 15.56
CA VAL A 54 -0.46 16.05 16.91
C VAL A 54 0.59 16.30 18.00
N GLY A 55 1.77 16.84 17.62
CA GLY A 55 2.83 17.22 18.56
C GLY A 55 3.63 16.04 19.13
N VAL A 56 3.61 14.87 18.48
CA VAL A 56 4.38 13.70 18.90
C VAL A 56 5.78 13.78 18.29
N PRO A 57 6.86 13.81 19.10
CA PRO A 57 8.21 13.98 18.59
C PRO A 57 8.65 12.77 17.76
N VAL A 58 9.16 13.04 16.57
CA VAL A 58 9.72 12.04 15.67
C VAL A 58 11.23 11.94 15.90
N VAL A 59 11.70 10.72 16.19
CA VAL A 59 13.11 10.42 16.49
C VAL A 59 13.88 10.15 15.20
N GLU A 60 13.29 9.37 14.30
CA GLU A 60 13.95 8.89 13.10
C GLU A 60 12.92 8.59 12.02
N VAL A 61 13.26 8.88 10.76
CA VAL A 61 12.42 8.61 9.60
C VAL A 61 13.27 8.05 8.48
N GLU A 62 12.82 6.94 7.91
CA GLU A 62 13.36 6.39 6.68
C GLU A 62 12.20 6.19 5.70
N TYR A 63 12.05 7.10 4.73
CA TYR A 63 10.90 7.11 3.82
C TYR A 63 10.89 5.91 2.86
N PHE A 64 12.06 5.41 2.51
CA PHE A 64 12.19 4.20 1.71
C PHE A 64 13.56 3.56 1.93
N ARG A 65 13.58 2.24 2.02
CA ARG A 65 14.79 1.42 2.08
C ARG A 65 14.58 0.05 1.48
N LEU A 66 15.65 -0.54 0.96
CA LEU A 66 15.64 -1.92 0.44
C LEU A 66 15.71 -2.98 1.56
N GLY A 67 15.06 -2.70 2.69
CA GLY A 67 15.05 -3.53 3.89
C GLY A 67 13.65 -4.01 4.27
N SER A 68 13.54 -4.61 5.46
CA SER A 68 12.26 -4.94 6.09
C SER A 68 12.22 -4.27 7.47
N PRO A 69 11.30 -3.32 7.74
CA PRO A 69 10.31 -2.77 6.81
C PRO A 69 10.92 -1.94 5.67
N ALA A 70 10.14 -1.70 4.61
CA ALA A 70 10.54 -0.93 3.42
C ALA A 70 10.58 0.59 3.65
N GLY A 71 10.10 1.05 4.82
CA GLY A 71 10.12 2.41 5.33
C GLY A 71 9.67 2.37 6.80
N TYR A 72 9.95 3.42 7.57
CA TYR A 72 9.40 3.58 8.92
C TYR A 72 9.51 5.01 9.44
N VAL A 73 8.65 5.32 10.42
CA VAL A 73 8.72 6.49 11.30
C VAL A 73 8.81 6.03 12.74
N ARG A 74 9.94 6.31 13.41
CA ARG A 74 10.08 6.12 14.86
C ARG A 74 9.73 7.39 15.58
N HIS A 75 8.75 7.33 16.47
CA HIS A 75 8.25 8.48 17.22
C HIS A 75 8.06 8.14 18.70
N GLY A 76 7.91 9.17 19.53
CA GLY A 76 7.59 9.03 20.95
C GLY A 76 6.21 8.43 21.19
N GLN A 77 5.93 8.00 22.41
CA GLN A 77 4.61 7.49 22.77
C GLN A 77 3.58 8.64 22.80
N PRO A 78 2.44 8.53 22.09
CA PRO A 78 1.41 9.57 22.14
C PRO A 78 0.66 9.60 23.48
N ASP A 79 0.39 10.79 24.02
CA ASP A 79 -0.19 10.98 25.35
C ASP A 79 -1.71 10.77 25.38
N ARG A 80 -2.40 10.95 24.24
CA ARG A 80 -3.87 10.81 24.15
C ARG A 80 -4.31 9.90 23.03
N TYR A 81 -5.37 9.12 23.25
CA TYR A 81 -5.87 8.14 22.27
C TYR A 81 -6.04 8.68 20.85
N ARG A 82 -6.59 9.89 20.72
CA ARG A 82 -6.78 10.57 19.44
C ARG A 82 -5.49 10.75 18.65
N GLU A 83 -4.35 10.92 19.33
CA GLU A 83 -3.05 11.14 18.70
C GLU A 83 -2.58 9.82 18.07
N THR A 84 -2.69 8.71 18.82
CA THR A 84 -2.47 7.37 18.25
C THR A 84 -3.40 7.10 17.07
N PHE A 85 -4.69 7.42 17.22
CA PHE A 85 -5.67 7.23 16.16
C PHE A 85 -5.34 8.00 14.88
N VAL A 86 -5.04 9.30 15.00
CA VAL A 86 -4.68 10.15 13.86
C VAL A 86 -3.40 9.64 13.19
N ILE A 87 -2.37 9.32 13.99
CA ILE A 87 -1.09 8.80 13.48
C ILE A 87 -1.30 7.50 12.70
N SER A 88 -2.04 6.54 13.26
CA SER A 88 -2.24 5.24 12.62
C SER A 88 -3.17 5.28 11.39
N VAL A 89 -4.11 6.20 11.32
CA VAL A 89 -5.10 6.28 10.22
C VAL A 89 -4.64 7.20 9.08
N ALA A 90 -3.77 8.16 9.35
CA ALA A 90 -3.32 9.14 8.34
C ALA A 90 -2.72 8.51 7.07
N PRO A 91 -1.85 7.47 7.13
CA PRO A 91 -1.32 6.86 5.92
C PRO A 91 -2.41 6.33 4.99
N PHE A 92 -3.42 5.66 5.55
CA PHE A 92 -4.55 5.14 4.79
C PHE A 92 -5.30 6.24 4.04
N LEU A 93 -5.64 7.32 4.74
CA LEU A 93 -6.41 8.42 4.14
C LEU A 93 -5.62 9.16 3.06
N VAL A 94 -4.35 9.49 3.35
CA VAL A 94 -3.51 10.26 2.41
C VAL A 94 -3.19 9.43 1.16
N ASN A 95 -2.81 8.16 1.31
CA ASN A 95 -2.52 7.31 0.16
C ASN A 95 -3.78 7.05 -0.67
N THR A 96 -4.92 6.78 -0.04
CA THR A 96 -6.19 6.58 -0.75
C THR A 96 -6.57 7.82 -1.55
N ALA A 97 -6.47 9.02 -0.96
CA ALA A 97 -6.79 10.26 -1.64
C ALA A 97 -5.85 10.54 -2.82
N LEU A 98 -4.54 10.37 -2.65
CA LEU A 98 -3.56 10.59 -3.72
C LEU A 98 -3.68 9.56 -4.84
N SER A 99 -3.94 8.30 -4.49
CA SER A 99 -4.22 7.23 -5.46
C SER A 99 -5.48 7.56 -6.27
N PHE A 100 -6.56 7.99 -5.60
CA PHE A 100 -7.80 8.38 -6.25
C PHE A 100 -7.62 9.57 -7.20
N VAL A 101 -6.89 10.61 -6.78
CA VAL A 101 -6.57 11.76 -7.64
C VAL A 101 -5.73 11.35 -8.85
N ALA A 102 -4.74 10.46 -8.67
CA ALA A 102 -3.94 9.94 -9.78
C ALA A 102 -4.80 9.16 -10.79
N PHE A 103 -5.74 8.34 -10.31
CA PHE A 103 -6.67 7.61 -11.18
C PHE A 103 -7.73 8.50 -11.82
N LEU A 104 -8.18 9.57 -11.17
CA LEU A 104 -9.04 10.58 -11.81
C LEU A 104 -8.31 11.29 -12.95
N ALA A 105 -7.04 11.66 -12.74
CA ALA A 105 -6.22 12.24 -13.80
C ALA A 105 -5.97 11.23 -14.94
N LEU A 106 -5.77 9.95 -14.60
CA LEU A 106 -5.66 8.90 -15.61
C LEU A 106 -6.95 8.75 -16.42
N ALA A 107 -8.11 8.75 -15.74
CA ALA A 107 -9.40 8.71 -16.39
C ALA A 107 -9.54 9.89 -17.36
N ALA A 108 -9.24 11.12 -16.93
CA ALA A 108 -9.26 12.32 -17.78
C ALA A 108 -8.38 12.20 -19.04
N VAL A 109 -7.21 11.58 -18.93
CA VAL A 109 -6.32 11.34 -20.08
C VAL A 109 -6.91 10.28 -21.01
N ALA A 110 -7.54 9.24 -20.45
CA ALA A 110 -8.11 8.12 -21.20
C ALA A 110 -9.45 8.46 -21.89
N THR A 111 -10.32 9.23 -21.24
CA THR A 111 -11.70 9.49 -21.71
C THR A 111 -11.83 10.74 -22.59
N THR A 112 -10.73 11.22 -23.19
CA THR A 112 -10.82 12.07 -24.39
C THR A 112 -11.45 11.32 -25.60
N ALA A 113 -11.74 10.02 -25.43
CA ALA A 113 -12.68 9.24 -26.22
C ALA A 113 -13.55 8.38 -25.29
N ALA A 114 -14.85 8.27 -25.62
CA ALA A 114 -15.85 7.33 -25.08
C ALA A 114 -16.80 7.82 -23.97
N ASP A 115 -18.09 7.76 -24.32
CA ASP A 115 -19.27 7.99 -23.50
C ASP A 115 -19.53 6.83 -22.52
N SER A 116 -19.89 7.21 -21.28
CA SER A 116 -20.68 6.48 -20.28
C SER A 116 -20.91 4.98 -20.50
N ARG A 117 -20.04 4.13 -19.95
CA ARG A 117 -20.24 2.66 -19.80
C ARG A 117 -19.70 2.13 -18.47
N SER A 118 -19.96 0.85 -18.20
CA SER A 118 -19.77 0.24 -16.88
C SER A 118 -18.30 0.25 -16.41
N SER A 119 -18.09 0.30 -15.09
CA SER A 119 -16.79 0.56 -14.47
C SER A 119 -15.68 -0.46 -14.78
N LEU A 120 -16.06 -1.68 -15.19
CA LEU A 120 -15.14 -2.75 -15.60
C LEU A 120 -14.79 -2.66 -17.09
N GLU A 121 -15.73 -2.25 -17.93
CA GLU A 121 -15.49 -1.99 -19.37
C GLU A 121 -14.50 -0.85 -19.54
N ALA A 122 -14.58 0.18 -18.68
CA ALA A 122 -13.62 1.30 -18.67
C ALA A 122 -12.15 0.86 -18.49
N LEU A 123 -11.88 -0.18 -17.70
CA LEU A 123 -10.51 -0.70 -17.52
C LEU A 123 -10.00 -1.46 -18.75
N LEU A 124 -10.89 -2.14 -19.48
CA LEU A 124 -10.54 -2.85 -20.72
C LEU A 124 -10.36 -1.87 -21.88
N GLU A 125 -11.23 -0.85 -21.97
CA GLU A 125 -11.12 0.23 -22.94
C GLU A 125 -9.85 1.06 -22.74
N LEU A 126 -9.36 1.21 -21.50
CA LEU A 126 -8.06 1.82 -21.24
C LEU A 126 -6.94 1.14 -22.06
N VAL A 127 -6.96 -0.18 -22.21
CA VAL A 127 -5.95 -0.91 -23.01
C VAL A 127 -6.05 -0.56 -24.49
N GLU A 128 -7.26 -0.43 -25.02
CA GLU A 128 -7.50 -0.07 -26.43
C GLU A 128 -7.13 1.39 -26.71
N VAL A 129 -7.54 2.32 -25.84
CA VAL A 129 -7.22 3.75 -25.94
C VAL A 129 -5.70 3.97 -25.88
N LEU A 130 -5.01 3.28 -24.97
CA LEU A 130 -3.54 3.35 -24.86
C LEU A 130 -2.83 2.77 -26.10
N GLY A 131 -3.44 1.82 -26.81
CA GLY A 131 -2.91 1.26 -28.04
C GLY A 131 -2.90 2.25 -29.23
N GLY A 132 -3.80 3.24 -29.22
CA GLY A 132 -3.87 4.30 -30.24
C GLY A 132 -3.25 5.63 -29.82
N ALA A 133 -2.79 5.75 -28.57
CA ALA A 133 -2.33 7.00 -28.00
C ALA A 133 -0.97 7.46 -28.54
N SER A 134 -0.75 8.77 -28.58
CA SER A 134 0.58 9.32 -28.85
C SER A 134 1.57 8.92 -27.74
N THR A 135 2.86 8.74 -28.07
CA THR A 135 3.92 8.39 -27.11
C THR A 135 3.91 9.23 -25.82
N PRO A 136 3.79 10.58 -25.85
CA PRO A 136 3.74 11.36 -24.61
C PRO A 136 2.47 11.10 -23.78
N THR A 137 1.32 10.91 -24.43
CA THR A 137 0.06 10.56 -23.76
C THR A 137 0.17 9.20 -23.08
N LEU A 138 0.74 8.21 -23.77
CA LEU A 138 0.97 6.87 -23.25
C LEU A 138 1.92 6.89 -22.05
N ALA A 139 3.02 7.62 -22.13
CA ALA A 139 3.97 7.76 -21.03
C ALA A 139 3.31 8.40 -19.78
N LEU A 140 2.50 9.46 -19.99
CA LEU A 140 1.74 10.09 -18.91
C LEU A 140 0.75 9.12 -18.27
N ALA A 141 -0.03 8.39 -19.07
CA ALA A 141 -1.01 7.43 -18.58
C ALA A 141 -0.36 6.27 -17.79
N ILE A 142 0.75 5.73 -18.30
CA ILE A 142 1.54 4.71 -17.58
C ILE A 142 2.07 5.28 -16.26
N GLY A 143 2.59 6.51 -16.26
CA GLY A 143 3.07 7.17 -15.06
C GLY A 143 1.98 7.37 -14.00
N LEU A 144 0.81 7.87 -14.41
CA LEU A 144 -0.34 8.07 -13.52
C LEU A 144 -0.89 6.75 -12.97
N GLY A 145 -1.06 5.74 -13.83
CA GLY A 145 -1.49 4.41 -13.42
C GLY A 145 -0.49 3.76 -12.46
N TRP A 146 0.81 3.88 -12.73
CA TRP A 146 1.85 3.36 -11.85
C TRP A 146 1.83 4.05 -10.47
N ILE A 147 1.78 5.38 -10.42
CA ILE A 147 1.69 6.13 -9.16
C ILE A 147 0.39 5.78 -8.41
N GLY A 148 -0.75 5.75 -9.11
CA GLY A 148 -2.04 5.39 -8.53
C GLY A 148 -2.02 4.01 -7.87
N LEU A 149 -1.48 3.01 -8.58
CA LEU A 149 -1.33 1.64 -8.08
C LEU A 149 -0.32 1.56 -6.94
N ALA A 150 0.86 2.16 -7.08
CA ALA A 150 1.91 2.11 -6.07
C ALA A 150 1.46 2.75 -4.75
N VAL A 151 0.84 3.92 -4.81
CA VAL A 151 0.32 4.64 -3.64
C VAL A 151 -0.89 3.91 -3.04
N GLY A 152 -1.84 3.47 -3.87
CA GLY A 152 -3.03 2.76 -3.39
C GLY A 152 -2.67 1.43 -2.69
N ALA A 153 -1.75 0.66 -3.27
CA ALA A 153 -1.30 -0.62 -2.71
C ALA A 153 -0.46 -0.47 -1.44
N LYS A 154 -0.04 0.75 -1.08
CA LYS A 154 0.66 1.05 0.18
C LYS A 154 -0.19 1.91 1.12
N ALA A 155 -1.52 1.91 0.95
CA ALA A 155 -2.40 2.69 1.82
C ALA A 155 -2.56 2.10 3.22
N PHE A 156 -2.69 0.77 3.35
CA PHE A 156 -3.07 0.19 4.64
C PHE A 156 -1.97 0.31 5.71
N PRO A 157 -2.33 0.67 6.96
CA PRO A 157 -1.41 0.70 8.09
C PRO A 157 -0.87 -0.70 8.41
N SER A 158 0.24 -0.76 9.15
CA SER A 158 0.90 -2.01 9.49
C SER A 158 0.26 -2.74 10.68
N PHE A 159 0.68 -3.98 10.93
CA PHE A 159 0.36 -4.68 12.19
C PHE A 159 0.84 -3.93 13.45
N GLY A 160 1.93 -3.15 13.35
CA GLY A 160 2.43 -2.36 14.47
C GLY A 160 1.46 -1.26 14.88
N ASP A 161 0.84 -0.61 13.89
CA ASP A 161 -0.16 0.44 14.09
C ASP A 161 -1.43 -0.13 14.72
N ALA A 162 -1.91 -1.25 14.19
CA ALA A 162 -3.07 -1.95 14.74
C ALA A 162 -2.85 -2.41 16.18
N ASN A 163 -1.67 -2.93 16.50
CA ASN A 163 -1.33 -3.38 17.85
C ASN A 163 -1.24 -2.21 18.84
N THR A 164 -0.69 -1.08 18.41
CA THR A 164 -0.62 0.14 19.23
C THR A 164 -2.03 0.66 19.54
N LEU A 165 -2.90 0.74 18.53
CA LEU A 165 -4.30 1.13 18.71
C LEU A 165 -5.08 0.16 19.61
N TRP A 166 -4.90 -1.15 19.41
CA TRP A 166 -5.56 -2.18 20.19
C TRP A 166 -5.17 -2.10 21.67
N THR A 167 -3.87 -2.05 21.94
CA THR A 167 -3.32 -1.99 23.31
C THR A 167 -3.89 -0.79 24.04
N ARG A 168 -3.95 0.36 23.38
CA ARG A 168 -4.49 1.59 23.96
C ARG A 168 -6.00 1.54 24.17
N SER A 169 -6.74 1.04 23.19
CA SER A 169 -8.20 0.85 23.29
C SER A 169 -8.54 -0.02 24.50
N ARG A 170 -7.79 -1.11 24.70
CA ARG A 170 -7.98 -2.04 25.83
C ARG A 170 -7.62 -1.43 27.19
N ALA A 171 -6.65 -0.53 27.24
CA ALA A 171 -6.25 0.14 28.47
C ALA A 171 -7.25 1.24 28.89
N GLU A 172 -7.84 1.94 27.92
CA GLU A 172 -8.61 3.17 28.18
C GLU A 172 -10.13 2.99 28.09
N TRP A 173 -10.66 1.88 27.55
CA TRP A 173 -12.12 1.75 27.27
C TRP A 173 -13.04 1.95 28.48
N ARG A 174 -12.58 1.60 29.69
CA ARG A 174 -13.36 1.81 30.92
C ARG A 174 -13.45 3.28 31.34
N ARG A 175 -12.47 4.09 30.96
CA ARG A 175 -12.41 5.53 31.27
C ARG A 175 -13.02 6.36 30.15
N SER A 176 -12.84 5.94 28.90
CA SER A 176 -13.30 6.64 27.70
C SER A 176 -13.82 5.65 26.67
N PRO A 177 -15.13 5.40 26.60
CA PRO A 177 -15.72 4.44 25.66
C PRO A 177 -15.50 4.78 24.18
N ILE A 178 -15.19 6.04 23.85
CA ILE A 178 -14.95 6.47 22.46
C ILE A 178 -13.79 5.72 21.79
N VAL A 179 -12.86 5.16 22.58
CA VAL A 179 -11.75 4.35 22.07
C VAL A 179 -12.24 3.05 21.39
N LEU A 180 -13.48 2.62 21.67
CA LEU A 180 -14.08 1.46 21.01
C LEU A 180 -14.37 1.71 19.53
N LEU A 181 -14.47 2.97 19.10
CA LEU A 181 -14.60 3.32 17.68
C LEU A 181 -13.36 2.90 16.86
N GLY A 182 -12.20 2.76 17.50
CA GLY A 182 -11.01 2.23 16.82
C GLY A 182 -10.97 0.71 16.72
N VAL A 183 -11.84 -0.03 17.43
CA VAL A 183 -11.84 -1.50 17.36
C VAL A 183 -12.20 -2.01 15.95
N PRO A 184 -13.26 -1.50 15.28
CA PRO A 184 -13.51 -1.84 13.88
C PRO A 184 -12.33 -1.52 12.96
N VAL A 185 -11.64 -0.39 13.19
CA VAL A 185 -10.46 0.01 12.41
C VAL A 185 -9.31 -0.97 12.62
N VAL A 186 -9.01 -1.34 13.87
CA VAL A 186 -8.00 -2.36 14.20
C VAL A 186 -8.31 -3.68 13.51
N VAL A 187 -9.55 -4.15 13.59
CA VAL A 187 -9.98 -5.41 12.95
C VAL A 187 -9.80 -5.32 11.44
N ALA A 188 -10.21 -4.22 10.81
CA ALA A 188 -10.02 -4.02 9.37
C ALA A 188 -8.54 -4.05 8.99
N ILE A 189 -7.66 -3.37 9.75
CA ILE A 189 -6.22 -3.39 9.50
C ILE A 189 -5.67 -4.81 9.61
N TYR A 190 -6.03 -5.58 10.65
CA TYR A 190 -5.59 -6.97 10.80
C TYR A 190 -6.06 -7.85 9.64
N VAL A 191 -7.35 -7.77 9.29
CA VAL A 191 -7.93 -8.58 8.20
C VAL A 191 -7.23 -8.29 6.88
N VAL A 192 -7.05 -7.02 6.54
CA VAL A 192 -6.40 -6.64 5.28
C VAL A 192 -4.94 -7.09 5.26
N ASN A 193 -4.15 -6.82 6.31
CA ASN A 193 -2.75 -7.24 6.34
C ASN A 193 -2.58 -8.77 6.25
N VAL A 194 -3.52 -9.55 6.79
CA VAL A 194 -3.54 -11.02 6.59
C VAL A 194 -3.89 -11.37 5.14
N LEU A 195 -4.88 -10.68 4.56
CA LEU A 195 -5.33 -10.89 3.19
C LEU A 195 -4.37 -10.31 2.14
N SER A 196 -3.40 -9.48 2.52
CA SER A 196 -2.35 -8.97 1.63
C SER A 196 -1.50 -10.08 1.02
N TRP A 197 -1.46 -11.27 1.64
CA TRP A 197 -0.90 -12.48 1.00
C TRP A 197 -1.66 -12.89 -0.27
N LEU A 198 -2.97 -12.59 -0.33
CA LEU A 198 -3.83 -12.72 -1.51
C LEU A 198 -3.98 -11.40 -2.29
N TRP A 199 -2.99 -10.52 -2.24
CA TRP A 199 -2.96 -9.26 -2.99
C TRP A 199 -4.09 -8.29 -2.66
N ALA A 200 -4.67 -8.34 -1.45
CA ALA A 200 -5.74 -7.45 -1.02
C ALA A 200 -5.40 -5.96 -1.21
N ASP A 201 -4.16 -5.56 -0.96
CA ASP A 201 -3.71 -4.18 -1.14
C ASP A 201 -3.78 -3.73 -2.61
N LEU A 202 -3.43 -4.63 -3.54
CA LEU A 202 -3.52 -4.36 -4.98
C LEU A 202 -4.97 -4.31 -5.43
N LEU A 203 -5.80 -5.24 -4.96
CA LEU A 203 -7.24 -5.25 -5.25
C LEU A 203 -7.91 -3.98 -4.74
N TYR A 204 -7.50 -3.47 -3.59
CA TYR A 204 -7.95 -2.19 -3.07
C TYR A 204 -7.56 -1.03 -3.99
N ALA A 205 -6.31 -0.96 -4.45
CA ALA A 205 -5.87 0.05 -5.40
C ALA A 205 -6.65 0.01 -6.73
N VAL A 206 -6.93 -1.19 -7.25
CA VAL A 206 -7.79 -1.39 -8.43
C VAL A 206 -9.22 -0.93 -8.14
N GLY A 207 -9.75 -1.22 -6.95
CA GLY A 207 -11.04 -0.71 -6.50
C GLY A 207 -11.11 0.82 -6.50
N ILE A 208 -10.07 1.51 -6.04
CA ILE A 208 -9.97 2.98 -6.14
C ILE A 208 -10.01 3.42 -7.61
N ALA A 209 -9.29 2.76 -8.51
CA ALA A 209 -9.30 3.07 -9.93
C ALA A 209 -10.73 2.94 -10.52
N ILE A 210 -11.41 1.83 -10.25
CA ILE A 210 -12.80 1.60 -10.70
C ILE A 210 -13.72 2.73 -10.23
N VAL A 211 -13.61 3.13 -8.96
CA VAL A 211 -14.41 4.23 -8.40
C VAL A 211 -14.04 5.56 -9.05
N ALA A 212 -12.76 5.84 -9.29
CA ALA A 212 -12.30 7.07 -9.95
C ALA A 212 -12.87 7.18 -11.36
N PHE A 213 -12.77 6.13 -12.18
CA PHE A 213 -13.32 6.12 -13.53
C PHE A 213 -14.85 6.25 -13.52
N ALA A 214 -15.54 5.60 -12.58
CA ALA A 214 -16.99 5.73 -12.44
C ALA A 214 -17.42 7.15 -12.04
N VAL A 215 -16.69 7.78 -11.11
CA VAL A 215 -16.93 9.17 -10.70
C VAL A 215 -16.66 10.13 -11.86
N PHE A 216 -15.56 9.93 -12.58
CA PHE A 216 -15.21 10.76 -13.74
C PHE A 216 -16.32 10.75 -14.79
N GLY A 217 -16.79 9.55 -15.18
CA GLY A 217 -17.89 9.39 -16.14
C GLY A 217 -19.24 9.95 -15.63
N ALA A 218 -19.54 9.81 -14.34
CA ALA A 218 -20.80 10.29 -13.77
C ALA A 218 -20.86 11.82 -13.62
N VAL A 219 -19.73 12.48 -13.36
CA VAL A 219 -19.65 13.93 -13.14
C VAL A 219 -19.41 14.70 -14.45
N GLY A 220 -19.01 14.01 -15.53
CA GLY A 220 -18.73 14.65 -16.82
C GLY A 220 -17.52 15.56 -16.77
N LEU A 221 -16.49 15.15 -16.02
CA LEU A 221 -15.20 15.84 -15.96
C LEU A 221 -14.37 15.61 -17.23
#